data_AF-A0A2K3KSY7-F1
#
_entry.id   AF-A0A2K3KSY7-F1
#
_cell.length_a   1.000
_cell.length_b   1.000
_cell.length_c   1.000
_cell.angle_alpha   90.00
_cell.angle_beta   90.00
_cell.angle_gamma   90.00
#
_symmetry.space_group_name_H-M   'P 1'
#
loop_
_entity.id
_entity.type
_entity.pdbx_description
1 polymer ?
#
loop_
_entity_poly.entity_id
_entity_poly.type
_entity_poly.pdbx_seq_one_letter_code
_entity_poly.pdbx_strand_id
1 'polypeptide(L)'
;QKQVSVVFKNDECKVYHDDRGLLFTSHMSKNRMYVITTPVIMPMCLKTAKQESTQLWHDRYGHLSFKGLNTLSKKQMVIGLPELEDSDENCSDCLTGKQHRDIIPKQANWRASVKLELIHSDICGPISPQSNGGCRYFMTFTDDFSRKT
;
A
#
# COMPACT_ATOMS: atom_id res chain seq x y z
N GLN A 1 -5.31 27.61 36.56
CA GLN A 1 -4.30 28.65 36.21
C GLN A 1 -3.03 28.34 36.96
N LYS A 2 -1.86 28.41 36.32
CA LYS A 2 -0.59 28.08 36.99
C LYS A 2 -0.15 29.29 37.84
N GLN A 3 -0.16 29.12 39.15
CA GLN A 3 0.19 30.09 40.20
C GLN A 3 1.69 30.40 40.21
N VAL A 4 2.12 31.36 39.38
CA VAL A 4 3.53 31.71 39.24
C VAL A 4 3.68 33.24 39.26
N SER A 5 4.60 33.73 40.08
CA SER A 5 4.98 35.13 40.19
C SER A 5 6.37 35.36 39.58
N VAL A 6 6.51 36.36 38.70
CA VAL A 6 7.79 36.70 38.04
C VAL A 6 8.27 38.06 38.52
N VAL A 7 9.50 38.14 38.99
CA VAL A 7 10.11 39.35 39.56
C VAL A 7 11.37 39.72 38.78
N PHE A 8 11.40 40.94 38.25
CA PHE A 8 12.58 41.52 37.59
C PHE A 8 13.19 42.61 38.47
N LYS A 9 14.44 42.44 38.89
CA LYS A 9 15.15 43.41 39.70
C LYS A 9 16.66 43.24 39.53
N ASN A 10 17.41 44.34 39.48
CA ASN A 10 18.89 44.33 39.41
C ASN A 10 19.45 43.42 38.31
N ASP A 11 18.94 43.54 37.08
CA ASP A 11 19.31 42.69 35.94
C ASP A 11 19.14 41.18 36.17
N GLU A 12 18.27 40.82 37.11
CA GLU A 12 17.94 39.44 37.48
C GLU A 12 16.42 39.22 37.33
N CYS A 13 16.05 38.07 36.77
CA CYS A 13 14.68 37.59 36.65
C CYS A 13 14.53 36.36 37.54
N LYS A 14 13.60 36.41 38.49
CA LYS A 14 13.27 35.32 39.40
C LYS A 14 11.84 34.89 39.18
N VAL A 15 11.63 33.58 39.09
CA VAL A 15 10.29 33.01 38.91
C VAL A 15 9.95 32.17 40.12
N TYR A 16 8.86 32.53 40.80
CA TYR A 16 8.37 31.89 42.01
C TYR A 16 7.07 31.16 41.71
N HIS A 17 6.91 29.96 42.27
CA HIS A 17 5.65 29.26 42.36
C HIS A 17 5.14 29.35 43.79
N ASP A 18 3.84 29.58 43.96
CA ASP A 18 3.26 29.89 45.28
C ASP A 18 3.58 28.78 46.32
N ASP A 19 3.44 27.50 45.94
CA ASP A 19 3.78 26.38 46.83
C ASP A 19 5.26 25.96 46.86
N ARG A 20 5.98 26.13 45.75
CA ARG A 20 7.34 25.56 45.56
C ARG A 20 8.46 26.58 45.77
N GLY A 21 8.13 27.85 45.97
CA GLY A 21 9.10 28.93 46.08
C GLY A 21 9.80 29.21 44.75
N LEU A 22 11.08 29.60 44.80
CA LEU A 22 11.85 30.00 43.63
C LEU A 22 12.11 28.81 42.69
N LEU A 23 11.58 28.87 41.47
CA LEU A 23 11.75 27.85 40.43
C LEU A 23 13.06 28.02 39.66
N PHE A 24 13.36 29.24 39.20
CA PHE A 24 14.62 29.54 38.53
C PHE A 24 14.95 31.03 38.59
N THR A 25 16.23 31.29 38.39
CA THR A 25 16.84 32.61 38.30
C THR A 25 17.56 32.73 36.96
N SER A 26 17.40 33.86 36.28
CA SER A 26 18.11 34.18 35.05
C SER A 26 18.67 35.59 35.12
N HIS A 27 19.84 35.82 34.53
CA HIS A 27 20.44 37.15 34.43
C HIS A 27 20.23 37.74 33.04
N MET A 28 20.13 39.07 32.98
CA MET A 28 19.98 39.78 31.73
C MET A 28 21.24 39.62 30.88
N SER A 29 21.09 39.06 29.69
CA SER A 29 22.17 38.97 28.71
C SER A 29 22.48 40.35 28.08
N LYS A 30 23.61 40.45 27.37
CA LYS A 30 24.00 41.67 26.63
C LYS A 30 22.93 42.16 25.65
N ASN A 31 22.09 41.26 25.14
CA ASN A 31 20.98 41.56 24.24
C ASN A 31 19.67 41.88 24.99
N ARG A 32 19.74 42.18 26.29
CA ARG A 32 18.58 42.48 27.16
C ARG A 32 17.54 41.35 27.24
N MET A 33 17.95 40.10 27.04
CA MET A 33 17.09 38.92 27.18
C MET A 33 17.46 38.12 28.43
N TYR A 34 16.45 37.56 29.10
CA TYR A 34 16.62 36.60 30.19
C TYR A 34 16.47 35.19 29.64
N VAL A 35 17.58 34.45 29.57
CA VAL A 35 17.61 33.10 29.02
C VAL A 35 17.27 32.10 30.10
N ILE A 36 16.29 31.25 29.84
CA ILE A 36 15.87 30.19 30.75
C ILE A 36 16.38 28.86 30.17
N THR A 37 17.34 28.25 30.85
CA THR A 37 17.85 26.93 30.48
C THR A 37 17.09 25.89 31.28
N THR A 38 16.01 25.36 30.71
CA THR A 38 15.30 24.21 31.28
C THR A 38 15.70 22.94 30.55
N PRO A 39 15.89 21.81 31.24
CA PRO A 39 15.95 20.52 30.57
C PRO A 39 14.60 20.32 29.86
N VAL A 40 14.64 20.21 28.53
CA VAL A 40 13.47 19.78 27.76
C VAL A 40 13.24 18.34 28.13
N ILE A 41 12.26 18.10 29.00
CA ILE A 41 11.74 16.74 29.22
C ILE A 41 11.02 16.40 27.93
N MET A 42 11.68 15.69 27.02
CA MET A 42 10.97 15.01 25.94
C MET A 42 9.99 14.06 26.62
N PRO A 43 8.67 14.24 26.46
CA PRO A 43 7.74 13.30 27.03
C PRO A 43 8.07 11.93 26.45
N MET A 44 8.55 11.03 27.29
CA MET A 44 8.58 9.60 26.96
C MET A 44 7.12 9.16 26.96
N CYS A 45 6.42 9.40 25.85
CA CYS A 45 5.20 8.70 25.59
C CYS A 45 5.54 7.20 25.48
N LEU A 46 4.72 6.36 26.10
CA LEU A 46 4.83 4.91 25.96
C LEU A 46 4.50 4.56 24.50
N LYS A 47 5.49 4.65 23.62
CA LYS A 47 5.36 4.20 22.23
C LYS A 47 5.47 2.68 22.27
N THR A 48 4.35 1.99 22.17
CA THR A 48 4.34 0.59 21.75
C THR A 48 4.79 0.54 20.29
N ALA A 49 6.10 0.56 20.07
CA ALA A 49 6.67 0.32 18.76
C ALA A 49 6.56 -1.18 18.49
N LYS A 50 5.43 -1.60 17.89
CA LYS A 50 5.43 -2.90 17.21
C LYS A 50 6.42 -2.76 16.05
N GLN A 51 7.43 -3.62 16.01
CA GLN A 51 8.33 -3.69 14.87
C GLN A 51 7.46 -3.87 13.62
N GLU A 52 7.52 -2.91 12.68
CA GLU A 52 6.71 -3.01 11.47
C GLU A 52 7.29 -4.13 10.62
N SER A 53 6.54 -5.22 10.47
CA SER A 53 6.97 -6.35 9.65
C SER A 53 6.95 -6.00 8.17
N THR A 54 7.77 -6.69 7.37
CA THR A 54 7.73 -6.61 5.90
C THR A 54 6.32 -6.87 5.36
N GLN A 55 5.55 -7.75 6.01
CA GLN A 55 4.13 -8.02 5.69
C GLN A 55 3.24 -6.76 5.77
N LEU A 56 3.41 -5.90 6.78
CA LEU A 56 2.61 -4.69 6.90
C LEU A 56 2.84 -3.74 5.71
N TRP A 57 4.08 -3.65 5.26
CA TRP A 57 4.43 -2.84 4.09
C TRP A 57 3.99 -3.49 2.78
N HIS A 58 3.98 -4.82 2.70
CA HIS A 58 3.35 -5.58 1.62
C HIS A 58 1.87 -5.22 1.46
N ASP A 59 1.12 -5.21 2.56
CA ASP A 59 -0.30 -4.87 2.55
C ASP A 59 -0.52 -3.39 2.18
N ARG A 60 0.26 -2.46 2.77
CA ARG A 60 0.17 -1.01 2.50
C ARG A 60 0.47 -0.63 1.04
N TYR A 61 1.37 -1.36 0.38
CA TYR A 61 1.73 -1.14 -1.03
C TYR A 61 0.82 -1.90 -2.00
N GLY A 62 -0.32 -2.41 -1.54
CA GLY A 62 -1.28 -3.12 -2.39
C GLY A 62 -0.74 -4.46 -2.88
N HIS A 63 -0.14 -5.23 -1.98
CA HIS A 63 0.40 -6.55 -2.26
C HIS A 63 1.56 -6.55 -3.28
N LEU A 64 2.43 -5.52 -3.20
CA LEU A 64 3.68 -5.49 -3.94
C LEU A 64 4.58 -6.66 -3.49
N SER A 65 5.26 -7.32 -4.43
CA SER A 65 6.13 -8.45 -4.08
C SER A 65 7.18 -8.05 -3.03
N PHE A 66 7.51 -8.97 -2.11
CA PHE A 66 8.53 -8.74 -1.08
C PHE A 66 9.88 -8.34 -1.69
N LYS A 67 10.27 -8.98 -2.79
CA LYS A 67 11.45 -8.59 -3.59
C LYS A 67 11.34 -7.16 -4.13
N GLY A 68 10.16 -6.74 -4.57
CA GLY A 68 9.88 -5.37 -5.02
C GLY A 68 10.06 -4.37 -3.88
N LEU A 69 9.46 -4.65 -2.71
CA LEU A 69 9.63 -3.84 -1.51
C LEU A 69 11.09 -3.71 -1.07
N ASN A 70 11.82 -4.83 -1.06
CA ASN A 70 13.25 -4.81 -0.71
C ASN A 70 14.08 -4.03 -1.72
N THR A 71 13.69 -4.05 -3.00
CA THR A 71 14.32 -3.21 -4.01
C THR A 71 14.06 -1.73 -3.72
N LEU A 72 12.82 -1.34 -3.38
CA LEU A 72 12.48 0.04 -3.04
C LEU A 72 13.26 0.54 -1.82
N SER A 73 13.32 -0.29 -0.78
CA SER A 73 14.03 0.02 0.48
C SER A 73 15.55 0.08 0.27
N LYS A 74 16.17 -0.99 -0.24
CA LYS A 74 17.63 -1.09 -0.40
C LYS A 74 18.20 -0.08 -1.40
N LYS A 75 17.43 0.28 -2.44
CA LYS A 75 17.84 1.30 -3.43
C LYS A 75 17.39 2.71 -3.06
N GLN A 76 16.78 2.93 -1.90
CA GLN A 76 16.34 4.25 -1.44
C GLN A 76 15.47 4.98 -2.49
N MET A 77 14.55 4.25 -3.13
CA MET A 77 13.70 4.77 -4.20
C MET A 77 12.45 5.50 -3.68
N VAL A 78 12.17 5.41 -2.38
CA VAL A 78 11.01 6.00 -1.70
C VAL A 78 11.45 6.60 -0.36
N ILE A 79 10.76 7.65 0.07
CA ILE A 79 11.03 8.31 1.35
C ILE A 79 10.13 7.71 2.43
N GLY A 80 10.71 7.37 3.59
CA GLY A 80 9.96 6.92 4.77
C GLY A 80 9.65 5.43 4.84
N LEU A 81 10.09 4.63 3.86
CA LEU A 81 10.08 3.18 3.98
C LEU A 81 11.27 2.73 4.85
N PRO A 82 11.07 2.00 5.95
CA PRO A 82 12.16 1.51 6.77
C PRO A 82 12.99 0.45 6.02
N GLU A 83 14.15 0.10 6.58
CA GLU A 83 14.86 -1.09 6.17
C GLU A 83 14.01 -2.32 6.50
N LEU A 84 13.74 -3.14 5.49
CA LEU A 84 12.88 -4.32 5.60
C LEU A 84 13.73 -5.58 5.65
N GLU A 85 13.32 -6.54 6.46
CA GLU A 85 13.91 -7.87 6.46
C GLU A 85 13.51 -8.63 5.20
N ASP A 86 14.45 -9.43 4.66
CA ASP A 86 14.15 -10.33 3.55
C ASP A 86 13.15 -11.40 4.04
N SER A 87 11.95 -11.40 3.47
CA SER A 87 10.89 -12.36 3.81
C SER A 87 10.51 -13.18 2.58
N ASP A 88 10.57 -14.50 2.71
CA ASP A 88 10.03 -15.46 1.74
C ASP A 88 8.64 -15.97 2.17
N GLU A 89 7.93 -15.19 2.98
CA GLU A 89 6.57 -15.52 3.40
C GLU A 89 5.62 -15.56 2.20
N ASN A 90 4.72 -16.54 2.20
CA ASN A 90 3.70 -16.66 1.17
C ASN A 90 2.42 -15.92 1.61
N CYS A 91 2.09 -14.84 0.91
CA CYS A 91 0.80 -14.18 1.09
C CYS A 91 -0.31 -14.99 0.37
N SER A 92 -1.26 -15.53 1.14
CA SER A 92 -2.37 -16.33 0.60
C SER A 92 -3.26 -15.56 -0.40
N ASP A 93 -3.50 -14.28 -0.14
CA ASP A 93 -4.25 -13.39 -1.03
C ASP A 93 -3.52 -13.17 -2.35
N CYS A 94 -2.18 -13.00 -2.30
CA CYS A 94 -1.37 -12.90 -3.50
C CYS A 94 -1.40 -14.18 -4.33
N LEU A 95 -1.28 -15.34 -3.68
CA LEU A 95 -1.29 -16.62 -4.37
C LEU A 95 -2.60 -16.83 -5.12
N THR A 96 -3.72 -16.51 -4.47
CA THR A 96 -5.06 -16.63 -5.07
C THR A 96 -5.29 -15.57 -6.15
N GLY A 97 -4.95 -14.31 -5.87
CA GLY A 97 -5.20 -13.19 -6.78
C GLY A 97 -4.27 -13.11 -7.98
N LYS A 98 -3.06 -13.69 -7.89
CA LYS A 98 -2.06 -13.74 -8.97
C LYS A 98 -1.92 -15.14 -9.59
N GLN A 99 -2.82 -16.07 -9.26
CA GLN A 99 -2.79 -17.40 -9.85
C GLN A 99 -2.95 -17.28 -11.38
N HIS A 100 -1.97 -17.80 -12.12
CA HIS A 100 -2.11 -17.94 -13.56
C HIS A 100 -3.06 -19.10 -13.89
N ARG A 101 -3.84 -18.97 -14.96
CA ARG A 101 -4.58 -20.09 -15.51
C ARG A 101 -3.57 -21.11 -16.04
N ASP A 102 -3.80 -22.39 -15.76
CA ASP A 102 -3.03 -23.48 -16.36
C ASP A 102 -3.01 -23.34 -17.89
N ILE A 103 -1.94 -23.85 -18.50
CA ILE A 103 -1.77 -23.84 -19.96
C ILE A 103 -3.00 -24.47 -20.60
N ILE A 104 -3.71 -23.69 -21.42
CA ILE A 104 -4.81 -24.22 -22.22
C ILE A 104 -4.19 -25.15 -23.28
N PRO A 105 -4.59 -26.43 -23.34
CA PRO A 105 -4.08 -27.36 -24.34
C PRO A 105 -4.28 -26.80 -25.76
N LYS A 106 -3.25 -26.94 -26.62
CA LYS A 106 -3.32 -26.47 -28.02
C LYS A 106 -4.35 -27.23 -28.86
N GLN A 107 -4.73 -28.42 -28.43
CA GLN A 107 -5.66 -29.30 -29.11
C GLN A 107 -6.58 -29.97 -28.09
N ALA A 108 -7.80 -30.28 -28.51
CA ALA A 108 -8.73 -31.07 -27.72
C ALA A 108 -8.22 -32.51 -27.59
N ASN A 109 -8.46 -33.13 -26.43
CA ASN A 109 -8.10 -34.53 -26.19
C ASN A 109 -8.90 -35.52 -27.03
N TRP A 110 -10.01 -35.06 -27.62
CA TRP A 110 -10.92 -35.86 -28.40
C TRP A 110 -11.36 -35.07 -29.63
N ARG A 111 -11.63 -35.80 -30.71
CA ARG A 111 -12.15 -35.26 -31.97
C ARG A 111 -13.09 -36.27 -32.62
N ALA A 112 -14.09 -35.77 -33.35
CA ALA A 112 -14.94 -36.61 -34.19
C ALA A 112 -14.11 -37.47 -35.17
N SER A 113 -14.51 -38.73 -35.30
CA SER A 113 -13.93 -39.76 -36.15
C SER A 113 -14.71 -39.99 -37.44
N VAL A 114 -15.98 -39.59 -37.46
CA VAL A 114 -16.86 -39.64 -38.64
C VAL A 114 -17.60 -38.32 -38.85
N LYS A 115 -18.05 -38.08 -40.09
CA LYS A 115 -18.79 -36.86 -40.45
C LYS A 115 -20.10 -36.75 -39.65
N LEU A 116 -20.42 -35.54 -39.22
CA LEU A 116 -21.63 -35.17 -38.48
C LEU A 116 -21.74 -35.82 -37.09
N GLU A 117 -20.64 -36.36 -36.55
CA GLU A 117 -20.59 -36.88 -35.18
C GLU A 117 -20.63 -35.78 -34.12
N LEU A 118 -19.97 -34.64 -34.39
CA LEU A 118 -20.01 -33.43 -33.57
C LEU A 118 -20.08 -32.19 -34.47
N ILE A 119 -21.05 -31.32 -34.19
CA ILE A 119 -21.21 -30.02 -34.86
C ILE A 119 -21.06 -28.92 -33.81
N HIS A 120 -20.14 -27.99 -34.05
CA HIS A 120 -20.01 -26.77 -33.26
C HIS A 120 -20.88 -25.68 -33.87
N SER A 121 -21.79 -25.11 -33.10
CA SER A 121 -22.63 -23.99 -33.55
C SER A 121 -22.38 -22.73 -32.75
N ASP A 122 -22.30 -21.60 -33.42
CA ASP A 122 -22.18 -20.30 -32.77
C ASP A 122 -23.13 -19.28 -33.41
N ILE A 123 -23.67 -18.38 -32.59
CA ILE A 123 -24.55 -17.29 -33.03
C ILE A 123 -23.85 -15.96 -32.82
N CYS A 124 -23.67 -15.21 -33.91
CA CYS A 124 -23.11 -13.88 -33.86
C CYS A 124 -24.23 -12.84 -33.98
N GLY A 125 -24.30 -11.91 -33.02
CA GLY A 125 -25.16 -10.73 -33.10
C GLY A 125 -25.62 -10.22 -31.73
N PRO A 126 -26.40 -9.13 -31.70
CA PRO A 126 -26.89 -8.36 -32.84
C PRO A 126 -25.79 -7.53 -33.53
N ILE A 127 -25.74 -7.57 -34.85
CA ILE A 127 -24.82 -6.78 -35.69
C ILE A 127 -25.42 -5.40 -35.95
N SER A 128 -24.61 -4.36 -35.78
CA SER A 128 -24.96 -2.95 -36.04
C SER A 128 -23.81 -2.22 -36.73
N PRO A 129 -24.04 -1.57 -37.90
CA PRO A 129 -25.30 -1.53 -38.65
C PRO A 129 -25.69 -2.91 -39.22
N GLN A 130 -26.95 -3.08 -39.63
CA GLN A 130 -27.43 -4.36 -40.20
C GLN A 130 -26.59 -4.75 -41.43
N SER A 131 -26.54 -6.05 -41.74
CA SER A 131 -25.93 -6.51 -42.98
C SER A 131 -26.67 -5.96 -44.21
N ASN A 132 -26.07 -6.06 -45.40
CA ASN A 132 -26.69 -5.63 -46.65
C ASN A 132 -28.08 -6.28 -46.90
N GLY A 133 -28.35 -7.45 -46.31
CA GLY A 133 -29.64 -8.14 -46.39
C GLY A 133 -30.62 -7.80 -45.26
N GLY A 134 -30.31 -6.84 -44.38
CA GLY A 134 -31.13 -6.48 -43.22
C GLY A 134 -31.00 -7.44 -42.04
N CYS A 135 -30.14 -8.45 -42.11
CA CYS A 135 -29.94 -9.41 -41.01
C CYS A 135 -29.15 -8.77 -39.86
N ARG A 136 -29.53 -9.13 -38.64
CA ARG A 136 -28.82 -8.73 -37.40
C ARG A 136 -28.08 -9.88 -36.73
N TYR A 137 -28.33 -11.11 -37.17
CA TYR A 137 -27.72 -12.30 -36.61
C TYR A 137 -27.31 -13.22 -37.76
N PHE A 138 -26.23 -13.97 -37.56
CA PHE A 138 -25.94 -15.17 -38.33
C PHE A 138 -25.55 -16.29 -37.39
N MET A 139 -25.80 -17.52 -37.84
CA MET A 139 -25.46 -18.74 -37.11
C MET A 139 -24.50 -19.55 -37.98
N THR A 140 -23.46 -20.11 -37.36
CA THR A 140 -22.53 -21.02 -38.02
C THR A 140 -22.75 -22.44 -37.51
N PHE A 141 -22.53 -23.43 -38.38
CA PHE A 141 -22.51 -24.84 -38.02
C PHE A 141 -21.24 -25.45 -38.59
N THR A 142 -20.28 -25.80 -37.76
CA THR A 142 -19.01 -26.39 -38.20
C THR A 142 -18.93 -27.85 -37.82
N ASP A 143 -18.82 -28.74 -38.81
CA ASP A 143 -18.57 -30.16 -38.57
C ASP A 143 -17.14 -30.38 -38.05
N ASP A 144 -17.00 -31.03 -36.88
CA ASP A 144 -15.71 -31.20 -36.19
C ASP A 144 -14.75 -32.10 -36.98
N PHE A 145 -15.28 -33.12 -37.67
CA PHE A 145 -14.49 -34.04 -38.48
C PHE A 145 -13.93 -33.34 -39.74
N SER A 146 -14.80 -32.82 -40.60
CA SER A 146 -14.43 -32.26 -41.90
C SER A 146 -13.97 -30.80 -41.87
N ARG A 147 -14.21 -30.07 -40.76
CA ARG A 147 -14.00 -28.62 -40.64
C ARG A 147 -14.76 -27.79 -41.66
N LYS A 148 -15.88 -28.30 -42.17
CA LYS A 148 -16.77 -27.59 -43.11
C LYS A 148 -17.87 -26.86 -42.36
N THR A 149 -18.16 -25.65 -42.84
CA THR A 149 -19.26 -24.78 -42.42
C THR A 149 -20.43 -24.84 -43.39
#